data_AF-A0A127I2S9-F1
#
_entry.id   AF-A0A127I2S9-F1
#
_cell.length_a   1.000
_cell.length_b   1.000
_cell.length_c   1.000
_cell.angle_alpha   90.00
_cell.angle_beta   90.00
_cell.angle_gamma   90.00
#
_symmetry.space_group_name_H-M   'P 1'
#
loop_
_entity.id
_entity.type
_entity.pdbx_description
1 polymer ?
#
loop_
_entity_poly.entity_id
_entity_poly.type
_entity_poly.pdbx_seq_one_letter_code
_entity_poly.pdbx_strand_id
1 'polypeptide(L)'
;MQRKSLISDECPIARSLERVGEWWSILIMRDALHGLRRFDEFSRSLGIAPNMLTRRLNGLVEAGMLERRPYSERPPRYEYVPTAKGEDFSVVLMSLVAWGNRHFAEEGHSVEVVERATGLPVQPAMANAAGQCVPLDQCTIQAGPAASAGMRQRLGAMPD
;
A
#
# COMPACT_ATOMS: atom_id res chain seq x y z
N MET A 1 15.09 24.54 -11.93
CA MET A 1 15.99 23.99 -12.95
C MET A 1 15.35 22.71 -13.49
N GLN A 2 14.96 22.73 -14.77
CA GLN A 2 14.08 21.76 -15.42
C GLN A 2 14.59 20.32 -15.31
N ARG A 3 13.70 19.39 -14.91
CA ARG A 3 14.00 17.97 -14.90
C ARG A 3 13.63 17.38 -16.27
N LYS A 4 14.65 16.85 -16.96
CA LYS A 4 14.49 16.10 -18.20
C LYS A 4 13.51 14.94 -17.97
N SER A 5 12.55 14.88 -18.88
CA SER A 5 11.47 13.90 -18.95
C SER A 5 12.02 12.49 -19.18
N LEU A 6 11.47 11.51 -18.47
CA LEU A 6 11.49 10.10 -18.85
C LEU A 6 10.07 9.77 -19.34
N ILE A 7 9.86 10.03 -20.64
CA ILE A 7 8.68 9.80 -21.48
C ILE A 7 8.45 8.26 -21.57
N SER A 8 7.26 7.65 -21.58
CA SER A 8 6.09 7.87 -22.44
C SER A 8 4.77 7.29 -21.90
N ASP A 9 3.74 8.15 -21.94
CA ASP A 9 2.36 7.98 -22.47
C ASP A 9 1.27 7.05 -21.86
N GLU A 10 0.10 7.70 -21.69
CA GLU A 10 -1.29 7.19 -21.66
C GLU A 10 -2.04 6.84 -20.36
N CYS A 11 -1.69 7.35 -19.18
CA CYS A 11 -2.56 7.17 -17.98
C CYS A 11 -2.87 8.45 -17.16
N PRO A 12 -4.11 9.00 -17.22
CA PRO A 12 -4.56 10.14 -16.38
C PRO A 12 -4.53 9.88 -14.87
N ILE A 13 -4.64 8.61 -14.46
CA ILE A 13 -4.56 8.17 -13.06
C ILE A 13 -3.11 8.23 -12.53
N ALA A 14 -2.10 7.86 -13.35
CA ALA A 14 -0.68 8.02 -13.02
C ALA A 14 -0.32 9.51 -12.83
N ARG A 15 -0.89 10.39 -13.66
CA ARG A 15 -0.80 11.87 -13.52
C ARG A 15 -1.43 12.40 -12.23
N SER A 16 -2.43 11.72 -11.69
CA SER A 16 -3.16 12.12 -10.47
C SER A 16 -2.49 11.60 -9.20
N LEU A 17 -1.84 10.44 -9.25
CA LEU A 17 -1.09 9.85 -8.13
C LEU A 17 0.32 10.46 -7.97
N GLU A 18 0.95 10.94 -9.06
CA GLU A 18 2.13 11.83 -9.01
C GLU A 18 1.85 13.17 -8.31
N ARG A 19 0.55 13.48 -8.11
CA ARG A 19 -0.11 14.32 -7.08
C ARG A 19 0.39 14.29 -5.62
N VAL A 20 1.54 13.69 -5.35
CA VAL A 20 2.56 14.10 -4.34
C VAL A 20 2.49 13.52 -2.90
N GLY A 21 1.46 12.76 -2.50
CA GLY A 21 1.28 12.33 -1.11
C GLY A 21 1.65 10.87 -0.82
N GLU A 22 0.62 10.05 -0.98
CA GLU A 22 0.50 8.74 -0.33
C GLU A 22 1.13 7.59 -1.13
N TRP A 23 1.46 7.78 -2.41
CA TRP A 23 2.02 6.72 -3.24
C TRP A 23 3.35 6.17 -2.70
N TRP A 24 4.22 7.06 -2.19
CA TRP A 24 5.48 6.65 -1.60
C TRP A 24 5.27 5.82 -0.33
N SER A 25 4.23 6.10 0.45
CA SER A 25 3.90 5.31 1.65
C SER A 25 3.61 3.85 1.27
N ILE A 26 2.83 3.64 0.20
CA ILE A 26 2.49 2.31 -0.33
C ILE A 26 3.74 1.56 -0.81
N LEU A 27 4.58 2.22 -1.62
CA LEU A 27 5.80 1.59 -2.15
C LEU A 27 6.84 1.30 -1.06
N ILE A 28 6.99 2.20 -0.09
CA ILE A 28 7.88 1.97 1.07
C ILE A 28 7.36 0.79 1.90
N MET A 29 6.04 0.71 2.15
CA MET A 29 5.45 -0.42 2.86
C MET A 29 5.63 -1.73 2.09
N ARG A 30 5.45 -1.75 0.76
CA ARG A 30 5.73 -2.93 -0.07
C ARG A 30 7.17 -3.41 0.12
N ASP A 31 8.13 -2.50 -0.02
CA ASP A 31 9.55 -2.82 0.12
C ASP A 31 9.88 -3.30 1.54
N ALA A 32 9.29 -2.66 2.56
CA ALA A 32 9.49 -3.03 3.96
C ALA A 32 8.92 -4.43 4.28
N LEU A 33 7.74 -4.74 3.79
CA LEU A 33 7.11 -6.07 3.94
C LEU A 33 7.88 -7.15 3.16
N HIS A 34 8.62 -6.76 2.11
CA HIS A 34 9.53 -7.63 1.38
C HIS A 34 10.94 -7.69 1.99
N GLY A 35 11.15 -7.06 3.15
CA GLY A 35 12.37 -7.20 3.95
C GLY A 35 13.40 -6.10 3.78
N LEU A 36 13.14 -5.03 3.01
CA LEU A 36 14.00 -3.84 3.05
C LEU A 36 13.85 -3.17 4.42
N ARG A 37 14.97 -2.75 5.00
CA ARG A 37 15.01 -2.21 6.37
C ARG A 37 15.71 -0.87 6.46
N ARG A 38 16.64 -0.57 5.55
CA ARG A 38 17.57 0.57 5.67
C ARG A 38 17.23 1.67 4.69
N PHE A 39 17.51 2.92 5.09
CA PHE A 39 17.26 4.11 4.27
C PHE A 39 17.85 3.99 2.86
N ASP A 40 19.10 3.58 2.74
CA ASP A 40 19.77 3.46 1.43
C ASP A 40 19.18 2.36 0.54
N GLU A 41 18.59 1.32 1.14
CA GLU A 41 17.89 0.26 0.40
C GLU A 41 16.62 0.82 -0.24
N PHE A 42 15.80 1.53 0.55
CA PHE A 42 14.60 2.21 0.04
C PHE A 42 14.96 3.28 -1.01
N SER A 43 16.01 4.07 -0.76
CA SER A 43 16.43 5.12 -1.71
C SER A 43 16.87 4.53 -3.05
N ARG A 44 17.65 3.45 -3.04
CA ARG A 44 18.07 2.75 -4.27
C ARG A 44 16.92 2.04 -4.98
N SER A 45 16.07 1.35 -4.24
CA SER A 45 14.92 0.61 -4.77
C SER A 45 13.91 1.52 -5.46
N LEU A 46 13.59 2.66 -4.82
CA LEU A 46 12.49 3.51 -5.23
C LEU A 46 12.92 4.71 -6.09
N GLY A 47 14.23 5.01 -6.19
CA GLY A 47 14.74 6.20 -6.88
C GLY A 47 14.23 7.53 -6.28
N ILE A 48 13.74 7.49 -5.04
CA ILE A 48 13.12 8.60 -4.33
C ILE A 48 14.19 9.57 -3.80
N ALA A 49 13.91 10.87 -3.89
CA ALA A 49 14.78 11.90 -3.34
C ALA A 49 14.91 11.76 -1.80
N PRO A 50 16.11 11.86 -1.20
CA PRO A 50 16.33 11.60 0.22
C PRO A 50 15.41 12.39 1.15
N ASN A 51 15.19 13.67 0.88
CA ASN A 51 14.32 14.52 1.71
C ASN A 51 12.86 14.05 1.71
N MET A 52 12.36 13.53 0.58
CA MET A 52 11.01 12.97 0.51
C MET A 52 10.95 11.63 1.24
N LEU A 53 11.96 10.78 1.07
CA LEU A 53 12.04 9.48 1.75
C LEU A 53 12.03 9.66 3.27
N THR A 54 12.84 10.57 3.80
CA THR A 54 12.85 10.90 5.24
C THR A 54 11.47 11.32 5.73
N ARG A 55 10.79 12.21 5.00
CA ARG A 55 9.44 12.66 5.35
C ARG A 55 8.44 11.50 5.40
N ARG A 56 8.50 10.59 4.43
CA ARG A 56 7.57 9.46 4.32
C ARG A 56 7.84 8.39 5.37
N LEU A 57 9.10 8.05 5.62
CA LEU A 57 9.48 7.12 6.68
C LEU A 57 9.06 7.65 8.06
N ASN A 58 9.26 8.94 8.34
CA ASN A 58 8.81 9.54 9.59
C ASN A 58 7.29 9.48 9.73
N GLY A 59 6.54 9.84 8.68
CA GLY A 59 5.08 9.75 8.70
C GLY A 59 4.56 8.32 8.91
N LEU A 60 5.20 7.31 8.30
CA LEU A 60 4.86 5.90 8.54
C LEU A 60 5.16 5.44 9.96
N VAL A 61 6.23 5.97 10.57
CA VAL A 61 6.55 5.71 11.98
C VAL A 61 5.54 6.37 12.92
N GLU A 62 5.20 7.63 12.68
CA GLU A 62 4.17 8.36 13.44
C GLU A 62 2.79 7.70 13.33
N ALA A 63 2.45 7.14 12.16
CA ALA A 63 1.22 6.39 11.95
C ALA A 63 1.22 4.99 12.59
N GLY A 64 2.35 4.56 13.17
CA GLY A 64 2.53 3.23 13.76
C GLY A 64 2.57 2.09 12.74
N MET A 65 2.87 2.39 11.48
CA MET A 65 3.02 1.38 10.41
C MET A 65 4.43 0.77 10.41
N LEU A 66 5.43 1.61 10.70
CA LEU A 66 6.82 1.22 10.86
C LEU A 66 7.31 1.58 12.27
N GLU A 67 8.31 0.86 12.74
CA GLU A 67 9.07 1.19 13.93
C GLU A 67 10.52 1.50 13.51
N ARG A 68 11.07 2.60 14.03
CA ARG A 68 12.48 2.96 13.81
C ARG A 68 13.34 2.39 14.93
N ARG A 69 14.17 1.40 14.61
CA ARG A 69 15.05 0.72 15.58
C ARG A 69 16.52 1.05 15.32
N PRO A 70 17.33 1.35 16.36
CA PRO A 70 18.78 1.43 16.20
C PRO A 70 19.35 0.02 15.98
N TYR A 71 20.24 -0.13 15.00
CA TYR A 71 20.96 -1.40 14.77
C TYR A 71 22.49 -1.26 14.91
N SER A 72 22.99 -0.03 15.05
CA SER A 72 24.39 0.27 15.33
C SER A 72 24.46 1.55 16.14
N GLU A 73 25.26 1.57 17.21
CA GLU A 73 25.47 2.75 18.04
C GLU A 73 26.68 3.59 17.58
N ARG A 74 27.64 2.99 16.84
CA ARG A 74 28.88 3.64 16.42
C ARG A 74 29.29 3.22 14.99
N PRO A 75 28.94 3.99 13.95
CA PRO A 75 28.08 5.18 13.98
C PRO A 75 26.61 4.83 14.27
N PRO A 76 25.79 5.77 14.79
CA PRO A 76 24.36 5.58 14.93
C PRO A 76 23.71 5.24 13.58
N ARG A 77 23.06 4.08 13.49
CA ARG A 77 22.30 3.68 12.30
C ARG A 77 20.95 3.11 12.70
N TYR A 78 19.97 3.35 11.86
CA TYR A 78 18.60 2.97 12.08
C TYR A 78 18.08 2.07 10.96
N GLU A 79 17.19 1.18 11.34
CA GLU A 79 16.36 0.40 10.46
C GLU A 79 14.88 0.69 10.71
N TYR A 80 14.06 0.36 9.73
CA TYR A 80 12.63 0.54 9.72
C TYR A 80 11.97 -0.82 9.56
N VAL A 81 11.22 -1.24 10.58
CA VAL A 81 10.59 -2.56 10.65
C VAL A 81 9.08 -2.39 10.70
N PRO A 82 8.28 -3.11 9.89
CA PRO A 82 6.83 -3.14 10.02
C PRO A 82 6.40 -3.53 11.42
N THR A 83 5.41 -2.81 11.92
CA THR A 83 4.69 -3.20 13.14
C THR A 83 3.61 -4.22 12.78
N ALA A 84 2.90 -4.78 13.76
CA ALA A 84 1.71 -5.61 13.48
C ALA A 84 0.69 -4.88 12.58
N LYS A 85 0.43 -3.59 12.85
CA LYS A 85 -0.43 -2.75 12.01
C LYS A 85 0.12 -2.57 10.59
N GLY A 86 1.45 -2.50 10.45
CA GLY A 86 2.13 -2.46 9.17
C GLY A 86 2.03 -3.77 8.38
N GLU A 87 2.14 -4.91 9.07
CA GLU A 87 1.98 -6.26 8.49
C GLU A 87 0.54 -6.50 8.00
N ASP A 88 -0.46 -6.07 8.77
CA ASP A 88 -1.89 -6.15 8.38
C ASP A 88 -2.20 -5.35 7.10
N PHE A 89 -1.38 -4.35 6.79
CA PHE A 89 -1.51 -3.56 5.56
C PHE A 89 -1.22 -4.34 4.28
N SER A 90 -0.60 -5.53 4.39
CA SER A 90 -0.35 -6.42 3.26
C SER A 90 -1.61 -6.74 2.44
N VAL A 91 -2.78 -6.86 3.09
CA VAL A 91 -4.07 -7.08 2.42
C VAL A 91 -4.43 -5.95 1.46
N VAL A 92 -4.14 -4.70 1.85
CA VAL A 92 -4.36 -3.52 0.99
C VAL A 92 -3.44 -3.56 -0.22
N LEU A 93 -2.16 -3.92 -0.02
CA LEU A 93 -1.20 -4.05 -1.11
C LEU A 93 -1.61 -5.14 -2.12
N MET A 94 -2.00 -6.31 -1.63
CA MET A 94 -2.46 -7.41 -2.49
C MET A 94 -3.71 -7.02 -3.29
N SER A 95 -4.63 -6.28 -2.65
CA SER A 95 -5.82 -5.75 -3.33
C SER A 95 -5.48 -4.76 -4.42
N LEU A 96 -4.51 -3.88 -4.18
CA LEU A 96 -4.00 -2.94 -5.19
C LEU A 96 -3.31 -3.64 -6.36
N VAL A 97 -2.53 -4.70 -6.11
CA VAL A 97 -1.91 -5.50 -7.18
C VAL A 97 -2.98 -6.16 -8.04
N ALA A 98 -3.98 -6.81 -7.43
CA ALA A 98 -5.05 -7.46 -8.17
C ALA A 98 -5.86 -6.48 -9.03
N TRP A 99 -6.20 -5.30 -8.47
CA TRP A 99 -6.86 -4.24 -9.22
C TRP A 99 -5.97 -3.70 -10.35
N GLY A 100 -4.68 -3.47 -10.07
CA GLY A 100 -3.72 -2.99 -11.05
C GLY A 100 -3.59 -3.94 -12.24
N ASN A 101 -3.45 -5.24 -11.97
CA ASN A 101 -3.36 -6.27 -13.00
C ASN A 101 -4.61 -6.35 -13.87
N ARG A 102 -5.81 -6.16 -13.30
CA ARG A 102 -7.06 -6.19 -14.06
C ARG A 102 -7.18 -5.06 -15.09
N HIS A 103 -6.56 -3.92 -14.83
CA HIS A 103 -6.85 -2.69 -15.58
C HIS A 103 -5.65 -2.08 -16.30
N PHE A 104 -4.43 -2.35 -15.86
CA PHE A 104 -3.21 -1.68 -16.37
C PHE A 104 -2.13 -2.65 -16.83
N ALA A 105 -2.38 -3.97 -16.80
CA ALA A 105 -1.43 -4.97 -17.27
C ALA A 105 -1.74 -5.40 -18.71
N GLU A 106 -1.75 -4.43 -19.63
CA GLU A 106 -2.03 -4.67 -21.06
C GLU A 106 -0.99 -5.60 -21.72
N GLU A 107 0.26 -5.53 -21.23
CA GLU A 107 1.41 -6.33 -21.68
C GLU A 107 1.54 -7.67 -20.93
N GLY A 108 0.62 -7.98 -20.01
CA GLY A 108 0.66 -9.12 -19.10
C GLY A 108 1.11 -8.77 -17.67
N HIS A 109 0.90 -9.70 -16.72
CA HIS A 109 1.18 -9.45 -15.31
C HIS A 109 2.69 -9.47 -15.02
N SER A 110 3.27 -8.32 -14.65
CA SER A 110 4.66 -8.23 -14.19
C SER A 110 4.84 -8.55 -12.69
N VAL A 111 3.74 -8.56 -11.93
CA VAL A 111 3.69 -8.88 -10.50
C VAL A 111 2.42 -9.68 -10.24
N GLU A 112 2.51 -10.77 -9.48
CA GLU A 112 1.35 -11.57 -9.09
C GLU A 112 1.32 -11.77 -7.58
N VAL A 113 0.10 -11.85 -7.03
CA VAL A 113 -0.10 -12.35 -5.67
C VAL A 113 -0.28 -13.85 -5.78
N VAL A 114 0.57 -14.61 -5.09
CA VAL A 114 0.57 -16.07 -5.17
C VAL A 114 0.53 -16.70 -3.78
N GLU A 115 -0.02 -17.91 -3.70
CA GLU A 115 0.12 -18.73 -2.50
C GLU A 115 1.60 -19.11 -2.30
N ARG A 116 2.15 -18.79 -1.13
CA ARG A 116 3.59 -19.01 -0.84
C ARG A 116 4.04 -20.46 -1.01
N ALA A 117 3.17 -21.42 -0.71
CA ALA A 117 3.50 -22.85 -0.72
C ALA A 117 3.50 -23.45 -2.14
N THR A 118 2.58 -23.03 -3.00
CA THR A 118 2.36 -23.66 -4.32
C THR A 118 2.77 -22.76 -5.49
N GLY A 119 2.87 -21.45 -5.28
CA GLY A 119 3.08 -20.46 -6.33
C GLY A 119 1.85 -20.20 -7.19
N LEU A 120 0.68 -20.76 -6.85
CA LEU A 120 -0.55 -20.53 -7.60
C LEU A 120 -1.07 -19.10 -7.39
N PRO A 121 -1.53 -18.41 -8.46
CA PRO A 121 -2.12 -17.08 -8.33
C PRO A 121 -3.33 -17.07 -7.40
N VAL A 122 -3.42 -16.04 -6.55
CA VAL A 122 -4.56 -15.80 -5.67
C VAL A 122 -5.19 -14.45 -5.98
N GLN A 123 -6.50 -14.38 -5.82
CA GLN A 123 -7.25 -13.13 -5.94
C GLN A 123 -7.83 -12.73 -4.58
N PRO A 124 -7.87 -11.43 -4.25
CA PRO A 124 -8.60 -10.94 -3.09
C PRO A 124 -10.07 -11.37 -3.16
N ALA A 125 -10.59 -11.89 -2.06
CA ALA A 125 -12.00 -12.25 -1.91
C ALA A 125 -12.50 -11.73 -0.56
N MET A 126 -13.79 -11.39 -0.51
CA MET A 126 -14.46 -11.10 0.77
C MET A 126 -14.96 -12.40 1.37
N ALA A 127 -14.97 -12.50 2.70
CA ALA A 127 -15.56 -13.62 3.40
C ALA A 127 -16.54 -13.15 4.47
N ASN A 128 -17.64 -13.88 4.65
CA ASN A 128 -18.56 -13.65 5.76
C ASN A 128 -18.07 -14.33 7.06
N ALA A 129 -18.79 -14.13 8.17
CA ALA A 129 -18.43 -14.72 9.46
C ALA A 129 -18.43 -16.26 9.48
N ALA A 130 -19.07 -16.92 8.51
CA ALA A 130 -19.05 -18.38 8.34
C ALA A 130 -17.86 -18.85 7.48
N GLY A 131 -16.98 -17.95 7.04
CA GLY A 131 -15.82 -18.27 6.18
C GLY A 131 -16.18 -18.50 4.70
N GLN A 132 -17.41 -18.19 4.29
CA GLN A 132 -17.83 -18.34 2.90
C GLN A 132 -17.36 -17.14 2.09
N CYS A 133 -16.79 -17.41 0.91
CA CYS A 133 -16.43 -16.36 -0.05
C CYS A 133 -17.69 -15.64 -0.56
N VAL A 134 -17.67 -14.31 -0.55
CA VAL A 134 -18.75 -13.45 -1.02
C VAL A 134 -18.23 -12.60 -2.19
N PRO A 135 -18.89 -12.61 -3.35
CA PRO A 135 -18.56 -11.72 -4.46
C PRO A 135 -18.59 -10.23 -4.05
N LEU A 136 -17.66 -9.43 -4.57
CA LEU A 136 -17.55 -8.01 -4.23
C LEU A 136 -18.79 -7.18 -4.60
N ASP A 137 -19.48 -7.53 -5.68
CA ASP A 137 -20.74 -6.90 -6.13
C ASP A 137 -21.93 -7.24 -5.23
N GLN A 138 -21.78 -8.25 -4.37
CA GLN A 138 -22.72 -8.59 -3.30
C GLN A 138 -22.30 -8.04 -1.94
N CYS A 139 -21.18 -7.30 -1.88
CA CYS A 139 -20.73 -6.62 -0.69
C CYS A 139 -21.14 -5.15 -0.71
N THR A 140 -21.48 -4.60 0.45
CA THR A 140 -21.70 -3.16 0.62
C THR A 140 -21.06 -2.65 1.89
N ILE A 141 -20.68 -1.38 1.89
CA ILE A 141 -20.15 -0.70 3.07
C ILE A 141 -21.33 -0.07 3.80
N GLN A 142 -21.56 -0.49 5.05
CA GLN A 142 -22.63 0.07 5.90
C GLN A 142 -22.09 0.54 7.25
N ALA A 143 -22.91 1.31 7.97
CA ALA A 143 -22.59 1.73 9.32
C ALA A 143 -22.54 0.53 10.29
N GLY A 144 -21.44 0.40 11.02
CA GLY A 144 -21.30 -0.65 12.04
C GLY A 144 -22.06 -0.36 13.34
N PRO A 145 -22.11 -1.32 14.28
CA PRO A 145 -22.87 -1.21 15.54
C PRO A 145 -22.49 0.00 16.41
N ALA A 146 -21.22 0.40 16.40
CA ALA A 146 -20.70 1.54 17.16
C ALA A 146 -20.73 2.88 16.38
N ALA A 147 -21.35 2.92 15.20
CA ALA A 147 -21.36 4.12 14.37
C ALA A 147 -22.10 5.28 15.06
N SER A 148 -21.48 6.46 15.07
CA SER A 148 -22.11 7.71 15.52
C SER A 148 -23.26 8.11 14.60
N ALA A 149 -24.13 9.02 15.04
CA ALA A 149 -25.23 9.54 14.23
C ALA A 149 -24.73 10.14 12.89
N GLY A 150 -23.63 10.90 12.93
CA GLY A 150 -23.03 11.46 11.71
C GLY A 150 -22.48 10.39 10.76
N MET A 151 -21.91 9.29 11.28
CA MET A 151 -21.45 8.18 10.44
C MET A 151 -22.61 7.41 9.80
N ARG A 152 -23.70 7.19 10.55
CA ARG A 152 -24.92 6.57 10.00
C ARG A 152 -25.55 7.42 8.91
N GLN A 153 -25.57 8.75 9.08
CA GLN A 153 -26.04 9.66 8.03
C GLN A 153 -25.16 9.57 6.78
N ARG A 154 -23.83 9.54 6.95
CA ARG A 154 -22.88 9.45 5.84
C ARG A 154 -23.02 8.15 5.03
N LEU A 155 -23.24 7.02 5.72
CA LEU A 155 -23.32 5.70 5.09
C LEU A 155 -24.75 5.26 4.74
N GLY A 156 -25.77 5.92 5.28
CA GLY A 156 -27.18 5.63 5.02
C GLY A 156 -27.77 6.40 3.84
N ALA A 157 -27.08 7.43 3.34
CA ALA A 157 -27.41 8.09 2.08
C ALA A 157 -26.87 7.26 0.91
N MET A 158 -27.50 6.12 0.59
CA MET A 158 -27.34 5.54 -0.75
C MET A 158 -28.06 6.49 -1.74
N PRO A 159 -27.41 6.96 -2.81
CA PRO A 159 -28.14 7.51 -3.94
C PRO A 159 -28.99 6.40 -4.57
N ASP A 160 -30.24 6.72 -4.93
CA ASP A 160 -31.12 5.86 -5.73
C ASP A 160 -30.48 5.44 -7.07
#